data_AF-A0AAD4AM52-F1
#
_entry.id   AF-A0AAD4AM52-F1
#
_cell.length_a   1.000
_cell.length_b   1.000
_cell.length_c   1.000
_cell.angle_alpha   90.00
_cell.angle_beta   90.00
_cell.angle_gamma   90.00
#
_symmetry.space_group_name_H-M   'P 1'
#
loop_
_entity.id
_entity.type
_entity.pdbx_description
1 polymer ?
#
loop_
_entity_poly.entity_id
_entity_poly.type
_entity_poly.pdbx_seq_one_letter_code
_entity_poly.pdbx_strand_id
1 'polypeptide(L)'
;MQEIILTTFNNKKKLYPPLILIFSVTCFFASQVYELEQIHLLFVPFTLYIFFTGHRYTLSNKFKTANSIDFFIKKEGEHLIIENSLLIKGQQVGIKCARISIVTIKDNYLSIIVDGNGNGYDFYPIADKDQIKHRIISLLGKEQVNNICFNIV
;
A
#
# COMPACT_ATOMS: atom_id res chain seq x y z
N MET A 1 5.75 8.37 -30.45
CA MET A 1 4.41 8.60 -29.89
C MET A 1 4.35 7.83 -28.57
N GLN A 2 4.30 8.52 -27.44
CA GLN A 2 4.42 7.93 -26.10
C GLN A 2 3.02 7.55 -25.59
N GLU A 3 2.70 6.26 -25.52
CA GLU A 3 1.52 5.79 -24.79
C GLU A 3 1.91 5.54 -23.32
N ILE A 4 1.56 6.49 -22.46
CA ILE A 4 1.53 6.29 -21.01
C ILE A 4 0.06 6.21 -20.63
N ILE A 5 -0.40 5.02 -20.25
CA ILE A 5 -1.78 4.83 -19.77
C ILE A 5 -1.81 5.28 -18.30
N LEU A 6 -2.35 6.47 -18.06
CA LEU A 6 -2.58 7.02 -16.72
C LEU A 6 -4.05 6.81 -16.35
N THR A 7 -4.39 5.67 -15.74
CA THR A 7 -5.75 5.40 -15.27
C THR A 7 -5.92 5.82 -13.82
N THR A 8 -6.70 6.88 -13.58
CA THR A 8 -7.02 7.36 -12.23
C THR A 8 -8.30 6.67 -11.75
N PHE A 9 -8.21 5.67 -10.88
CA PHE A 9 -9.40 5.04 -10.30
C PHE A 9 -9.90 5.83 -9.08
N ASN A 10 -10.99 6.56 -9.27
CA ASN A 10 -11.69 7.29 -8.21
C ASN A 10 -12.49 6.30 -7.35
N ASN A 11 -11.84 5.68 -6.37
CA ASN A 11 -12.46 4.73 -5.46
C ASN A 11 -13.25 5.48 -4.37
N LYS A 12 -14.45 5.97 -4.71
CA LYS A 12 -15.41 6.55 -3.76
C LYS A 12 -15.92 5.47 -2.80
N LYS A 13 -15.14 5.14 -1.76
CA LYS A 13 -15.66 4.37 -0.63
C LYS A 13 -16.63 5.26 0.14
N LYS A 14 -17.92 4.86 0.19
CA LYS A 14 -18.95 5.48 1.03
C LYS A 14 -18.43 5.62 2.45
N LEU A 15 -18.25 6.86 2.89
CA LEU A 15 -17.83 7.21 4.24
C LEU A 15 -19.04 7.03 5.16
N TYR A 16 -19.18 5.84 5.74
CA TYR A 16 -20.06 5.66 6.89
C TYR A 16 -19.54 6.59 8.00
N PRO A 17 -20.41 7.31 8.75
CA PRO A 17 -19.94 8.09 9.89
C PRO A 17 -19.09 7.16 10.75
N PRO A 18 -17.84 7.53 11.05
CA PRO A 18 -16.93 6.59 11.66
C PRO A 18 -17.54 6.22 13.02
N LEU A 19 -17.70 4.91 13.27
CA LEU A 19 -18.13 4.38 14.58
C LEU A 19 -17.43 5.05 15.76
N ILE A 20 -16.21 5.54 15.53
CA ILE A 20 -15.38 6.37 16.41
C ILE A 20 -16.12 7.62 16.92
N LEU A 21 -16.89 8.31 16.07
CA LEU A 21 -17.57 9.56 16.42
C LEU A 21 -18.80 9.28 17.29
N ILE A 22 -19.57 8.23 16.97
CA ILE A 22 -20.67 7.76 17.80
C ILE A 22 -20.15 7.33 19.18
N PHE A 23 -19.05 6.56 19.20
CA PHE A 23 -18.42 6.09 20.43
C PHE A 23 -17.91 7.24 21.31
N SER A 24 -17.25 8.24 20.73
CA SER A 24 -16.72 9.39 21.47
C SER A 24 -17.84 10.21 22.12
N VAL A 25 -18.96 10.38 21.43
CA VAL A 25 -20.15 11.08 21.94
C VAL A 25 -20.77 10.30 23.10
N THR A 26 -20.92 8.97 22.98
CA THR A 26 -21.45 8.13 24.05
C THR A 26 -20.53 8.12 25.29
N CYS A 27 -19.20 8.10 25.12
CA CYS A 27 -18.24 8.26 26.23
C CYS A 27 -18.43 9.58 26.96
N PHE A 28 -18.59 10.68 26.22
CA PHE A 28 -18.77 12.01 26.79
C PHE A 28 -20.01 12.07 27.68
N PHE A 29 -21.16 11.60 27.20
CA PHE A 29 -22.39 11.58 28.00
C PHE A 29 -22.33 10.59 29.18
N ALA A 30 -21.71 9.42 29.01
CA ALA A 30 -21.54 8.46 30.09
C ALA A 30 -20.68 9.04 31.23
N SER A 31 -19.67 9.86 30.91
CA SER A 31 -18.83 10.55 31.90
C SER A 31 -19.56 11.57 32.77
N GLN A 32 -20.73 12.04 32.34
CA GLN A 32 -21.54 13.01 33.10
C GLN A 32 -22.53 12.33 34.07
N VAL A 33 -22.76 11.02 33.92
CA VAL A 33 -23.84 10.29 34.62
C VAL A 33 -23.30 9.17 35.51
N TYR A 34 -22.18 8.56 35.13
CA TYR A 34 -21.64 7.38 35.80
C TYR A 34 -20.31 7.67 36.50
N GLU A 35 -20.02 6.93 37.57
CA GLU A 35 -18.72 6.93 38.20
C GLU A 35 -17.65 6.27 37.31
N LEU A 36 -16.39 6.65 37.51
CA LEU A 36 -15.26 6.22 36.69
C LEU A 36 -15.12 4.69 36.61
N GLU A 37 -15.39 3.97 37.70
CA GLU A 37 -15.32 2.51 37.74
C GLU A 37 -16.37 1.84 36.84
N GLN A 38 -17.58 2.40 36.81
CA GLN A 38 -18.69 1.89 35.99
C GLN A 38 -18.46 2.17 34.50
N ILE A 39 -17.85 3.33 34.19
CA ILE A 39 -17.39 3.70 32.85
C ILE A 39 -16.34 2.68 32.39
N HIS A 40 -15.32 2.40 33.20
CA HIS A 40 -14.31 1.40 32.84
C HIS A 40 -14.91 0.02 32.58
N LEU A 41 -15.85 -0.44 33.41
CA LEU A 41 -16.52 -1.73 33.23
C LEU A 41 -17.25 -1.84 31.88
N LEU A 42 -17.86 -0.74 31.41
CA LEU A 42 -18.57 -0.69 30.13
C LEU A 42 -17.61 -0.58 28.92
N PHE A 43 -16.52 0.19 29.05
CA PHE A 43 -15.64 0.52 27.93
C PHE A 43 -14.52 -0.49 27.68
N VAL A 44 -14.01 -1.17 28.71
CA VAL A 44 -13.00 -2.22 28.57
C VAL A 44 -13.43 -3.33 27.59
N PRO A 45 -14.62 -3.95 27.68
CA PRO A 45 -15.02 -4.99 26.73
C PRO A 45 -15.18 -4.45 25.30
N PHE A 46 -15.57 -3.18 25.14
CA PHE A 46 -15.70 -2.55 23.83
C PHE A 46 -14.34 -2.25 23.18
N THR A 47 -13.37 -1.76 23.95
CA THR A 47 -12.00 -1.55 23.45
C THR A 47 -11.35 -2.87 23.05
N LEU A 48 -11.53 -3.93 23.85
CA LEU A 48 -11.10 -5.28 23.51
C LEU A 48 -11.79 -5.77 22.23
N TYR A 49 -13.11 -5.57 22.09
CA TYR A 49 -13.83 -5.93 20.88
C TYR A 49 -13.28 -5.23 19.63
N ILE A 50 -13.03 -3.92 19.68
CA ILE A 50 -12.41 -3.18 18.57
C ILE A 50 -11.00 -3.72 18.28
N PHE A 51 -10.20 -3.95 19.32
CA PHE A 51 -8.84 -4.49 19.17
C PHE A 51 -8.85 -5.85 18.48
N PHE A 52 -9.68 -6.80 18.94
CA PHE A 52 -9.77 -8.13 18.36
C PHE A 52 -10.36 -8.13 16.95
N THR A 53 -11.39 -7.33 16.69
CA THR A 53 -11.98 -7.22 15.35
C THR A 53 -11.03 -6.56 14.36
N GLY A 54 -10.35 -5.50 14.77
CA GLY A 54 -9.29 -4.85 14.00
C GLY A 54 -8.12 -5.79 13.72
N HIS A 55 -7.62 -6.47 14.76
CA HIS A 55 -6.53 -7.45 14.62
C HIS A 55 -6.93 -8.61 13.69
N ARG A 56 -8.13 -9.17 13.85
CA ARG A 56 -8.66 -10.21 12.95
C ARG A 56 -8.79 -9.70 11.52
N TYR A 57 -9.19 -8.45 11.32
CA TYR A 57 -9.22 -7.84 9.99
C TYR A 57 -7.82 -7.72 9.37
N THR A 58 -6.80 -7.34 10.15
CA THR A 58 -5.41 -7.31 9.64
C THR A 58 -4.88 -8.70 9.27
N LEU A 59 -5.36 -9.74 9.95
CA LEU A 59 -5.01 -11.13 9.65
C LEU A 59 -5.80 -11.73 8.49
N SER A 60 -6.89 -11.08 8.06
CA SER A 60 -7.70 -11.52 6.93
C SER A 60 -6.88 -11.61 5.65
N ASN A 61 -7.09 -12.68 4.88
CA ASN A 61 -6.49 -12.84 3.55
C ASN A 61 -6.78 -11.64 2.66
N LYS A 62 -7.97 -11.03 2.75
CA LYS A 62 -8.32 -9.84 1.96
C LYS A 62 -7.41 -8.65 2.26
N PHE A 63 -7.05 -8.44 3.53
CA PHE A 63 -6.14 -7.37 3.94
C PHE A 63 -4.70 -7.69 3.55
N LYS A 64 -4.27 -8.94 3.76
CA LYS A 64 -2.95 -9.42 3.35
C LYS A 64 -2.73 -9.31 1.83
N THR A 65 -3.72 -9.69 1.03
CA THR A 65 -3.64 -9.61 -0.43
C THR A 65 -3.72 -8.16 -0.93
N ALA A 66 -4.49 -7.29 -0.27
CA ALA A 66 -4.57 -5.88 -0.65
C ALA A 66 -3.30 -5.08 -0.30
N ASN A 67 -2.54 -5.53 0.70
CA ASN A 67 -1.29 -4.90 1.12
C ASN A 67 -0.04 -5.73 0.76
N SER A 68 -0.18 -6.79 -0.05
CA SER A 68 1.00 -7.55 -0.48
C SER A 68 1.74 -6.81 -1.58
N ILE A 69 3.05 -7.03 -1.66
CA ILE A 69 3.86 -6.49 -2.76
C ILE A 69 3.34 -6.94 -4.14
N ASP A 70 2.68 -8.09 -4.22
CA ASP A 70 2.07 -8.59 -5.44
C ASP A 70 0.91 -7.73 -5.94
N PHE A 71 0.25 -6.99 -5.04
CA PHE A 71 -0.77 -6.02 -5.42
C PHE A 71 -0.15 -4.77 -6.04
N PHE A 72 0.94 -4.28 -5.43
CA PHE A 72 1.63 -3.04 -5.82
C PHE A 72 2.45 -3.18 -7.09
N ILE A 73 3.08 -4.35 -7.33
CA ILE A 73 3.94 -4.56 -8.49
C ILE A 73 3.45 -5.78 -9.26
N LYS A 74 2.94 -5.54 -10.47
CA LYS A 74 2.40 -6.55 -11.37
C LYS A 74 3.04 -6.43 -12.74
N LYS A 75 2.99 -7.51 -13.50
CA LYS A 75 3.40 -7.52 -14.91
C LYS A 75 2.19 -7.89 -15.75
N GLU A 76 1.86 -7.02 -16.69
CA GLU A 76 0.80 -7.22 -17.68
C GLU A 76 1.44 -7.18 -19.07
N GLY A 77 1.69 -8.36 -19.64
CA GLY A 77 2.41 -8.52 -20.90
C GLY A 77 3.82 -7.94 -20.84
N GLU A 78 4.08 -6.91 -21.66
CA GLU A 78 5.38 -6.21 -21.75
C GLU A 78 5.51 -5.03 -20.77
N HIS A 79 4.48 -4.74 -19.98
CA HIS A 79 4.46 -3.60 -19.06
C HIS A 79 4.54 -4.06 -17.60
N LEU A 80 5.43 -3.43 -16.86
CA LEU A 80 5.47 -3.46 -15.41
C LEU A 80 4.50 -2.39 -14.90
N ILE A 81 3.44 -2.84 -14.24
CA ILE A 81 2.41 -2.00 -13.66
C ILE A 81 2.71 -1.83 -12.18
N ILE A 82 2.96 -0.59 -11.77
CA ILE A 82 3.26 -0.25 -10.38
C ILE A 82 2.18 0.68 -9.84
N GLU A 83 1.56 0.28 -8.75
CA GLU A 83 0.55 1.06 -8.04
C GLU A 83 1.18 1.67 -6.79
N ASN A 84 1.00 2.98 -6.58
CA ASN A 84 1.46 3.63 -5.37
C ASN A 84 0.52 3.32 -4.19
N SER A 85 1.05 3.36 -2.97
CA SER A 85 0.24 3.21 -1.76
C SER A 85 -0.92 4.22 -1.75
N LEU A 86 -2.09 3.79 -1.26
CA LEU A 86 -3.31 4.62 -1.17
C LEU A 86 -3.09 5.93 -0.39
N LEU A 87 -2.03 6.02 0.42
CA LEU A 87 -1.64 7.23 1.17
C LEU A 87 -1.06 8.32 0.26
N ILE A 88 -0.46 7.96 -0.88
CA ILE A 88 0.17 8.86 -1.84
C ILE A 88 -0.58 8.69 -3.16
N LYS A 89 -1.66 9.47 -3.34
CA LYS A 89 -2.53 9.57 -4.54
C LYS A 89 -2.32 8.42 -5.52
N GLY A 90 -3.13 7.37 -5.41
CA GLY A 90 -3.07 6.08 -6.13
C GLY A 90 -2.87 6.17 -7.64
N GLN A 91 -1.68 6.59 -8.05
CA GLN A 91 -1.24 6.71 -9.42
C GLN A 91 -0.65 5.36 -9.79
N GLN A 92 -1.31 4.71 -10.71
CA GLN A 92 -0.81 3.50 -11.35
C GLN A 92 0.01 3.94 -12.56
N VAL A 93 1.23 3.43 -12.68
CA VAL A 93 2.11 3.71 -13.81
C VAL A 93 2.48 2.40 -14.47
N GLY A 94 2.20 2.30 -15.77
CA GLY A 94 2.66 1.21 -16.61
C GLY A 94 3.95 1.58 -17.32
N ILE A 95 5.04 0.85 -17.03
CA ILE A 95 6.36 1.07 -17.63
C ILE A 95 6.71 -0.14 -18.49
N LYS A 96 7.08 0.07 -19.75
CA LYS A 96 7.52 -1.04 -20.61
C LYS A 96 8.82 -1.64 -20.05
N CYS A 97 8.84 -2.96 -19.82
CA CYS A 97 9.96 -3.65 -19.17
C CYS A 97 11.29 -3.44 -19.91
N ALA A 98 11.25 -3.42 -21.25
CA ALA A 98 12.44 -3.22 -22.08
C ALA A 98 13.09 -1.84 -21.97
N ARG A 99 12.37 -0.84 -21.43
CA ARG A 99 12.86 0.53 -21.27
C ARG A 99 13.45 0.79 -19.88
N ILE A 100 13.31 -0.17 -18.96
CA ILE A 100 13.86 -0.04 -17.60
C ILE A 100 15.39 -0.10 -17.71
N SER A 101 16.06 0.88 -17.12
CA SER A 101 17.52 1.02 -17.19
C SER A 101 18.17 0.92 -15.81
N ILE A 102 17.61 1.62 -14.82
CA ILE A 102 18.11 1.62 -13.45
C ILE A 102 16.94 1.41 -12.50
N VAL A 103 17.12 0.51 -11.53
CA VAL A 103 16.16 0.25 -10.46
C VAL A 103 16.86 0.49 -9.13
N THR A 104 16.35 1.44 -8.35
CA THR A 104 16.85 1.71 -7.00
C THR A 104 15.83 1.24 -5.97
N ILE A 105 16.29 0.42 -5.02
CA ILE A 105 15.43 -0.23 -4.02
C ILE A 105 15.91 0.13 -2.62
N LYS A 106 14.97 0.56 -1.79
CA LYS A 106 15.12 0.84 -0.35
C LYS A 106 13.87 0.34 0.38
N ASP A 107 13.92 0.31 1.71
CA ASP A 107 12.72 0.00 2.49
C ASP A 107 11.60 0.99 2.19
N ASN A 108 10.45 0.45 1.83
CA ASN A 108 9.26 1.18 1.39
C ASN A 108 9.47 2.15 0.21
N TYR A 109 10.48 1.91 -0.63
CA TYR A 109 10.81 2.81 -1.73
C TYR A 109 11.37 2.06 -2.95
N LEU A 110 10.85 2.43 -4.11
CA LEU A 110 11.24 1.90 -5.40
C LEU A 110 11.33 3.04 -6.40
N SER A 111 12.50 3.24 -7.00
CA SER A 111 12.70 4.19 -8.09
C SER A 111 13.09 3.46 -9.36
N ILE A 112 12.49 3.86 -10.49
CA ILE A 112 12.74 3.27 -11.80
C ILE A 112 13.07 4.36 -12.79
N ILE A 113 14.28 4.33 -13.35
CA ILE A 113 14.74 5.22 -14.42
C ILE A 113 14.58 4.51 -15.76
N VAL A 114 14.05 5.24 -16.74
CA VAL A 114 13.70 4.74 -18.06
C VAL A 114 14.70 5.27 -19.10
N ASP A 115 15.16 4.42 -20.02
CA ASP A 115 16.07 4.74 -21.13
C ASP A 115 17.39 5.44 -20.73
N GLY A 116 17.83 5.35 -19.48
CA GLY A 116 19.08 5.96 -18.99
C GLY A 116 19.14 7.49 -19.10
N ASN A 117 18.02 8.16 -19.37
CA ASN A 117 17.97 9.61 -19.65
C ASN A 117 17.75 10.47 -18.39
N GLY A 118 17.76 9.86 -17.21
CA GLY A 118 17.51 10.53 -15.93
C GLY A 118 16.03 10.76 -15.59
N ASN A 119 15.10 10.51 -16.52
CA ASN A 119 13.68 10.53 -16.22
C ASN A 119 13.27 9.19 -15.62
N GLY A 120 12.65 9.25 -14.45
CA GLY A 120 12.21 8.08 -13.72
C GLY A 120 10.92 8.32 -12.95
N TYR A 121 10.46 7.26 -12.32
CA TYR A 121 9.27 7.25 -11.49
C TYR A 121 9.64 6.73 -10.10
N ASP A 122 9.19 7.44 -9.09
CA ASP A 122 9.36 7.05 -7.69
C ASP A 122 8.05 6.52 -7.12
N PHE A 123 8.15 5.39 -6.44
CA PHE A 123 7.05 4.65 -5.85
C PHE A 123 7.35 4.33 -4.39
N TYR A 124 6.29 4.28 -3.59
CA TYR A 124 6.39 4.03 -2.15
C TYR A 124 5.53 2.81 -1.75
N PRO A 125 5.92 1.59 -2.16
CA PRO A 125 5.23 0.38 -1.76
C PRO A 125 5.40 0.13 -0.25
N ILE A 126 4.42 -0.47 0.40
CA ILE A 126 4.54 -0.86 1.83
C ILE A 126 5.19 -2.26 1.89
N ALA A 127 6.51 -2.33 1.78
CA ALA A 127 7.29 -3.56 1.78
C ALA A 127 8.77 -3.31 2.09
N ASP A 128 9.46 -4.32 2.62
CA ASP A 128 10.90 -4.27 2.81
C ASP A 128 11.68 -4.39 1.48
N LYS A 129 12.94 -3.97 1.50
CA LYS A 129 13.78 -3.97 0.29
C LYS A 129 13.97 -5.35 -0.34
N ASP A 130 13.99 -6.42 0.45
CA ASP A 130 14.19 -7.78 -0.06
C ASP A 130 12.94 -8.31 -0.76
N GLN A 131 11.75 -8.00 -0.23
CA GLN A 131 10.46 -8.29 -0.85
C GLN A 131 10.32 -7.56 -2.19
N ILE A 132 10.66 -6.26 -2.23
CA ILE A 132 10.62 -5.46 -3.47
C ILE A 132 11.59 -6.05 -4.49
N LYS A 133 12.83 -6.32 -4.09
CA LYS A 133 13.86 -6.93 -4.95
C LYS A 133 13.41 -8.27 -5.51
N HIS A 134 12.96 -9.18 -4.66
CA HIS A 134 12.51 -10.50 -5.08
C HIS A 134 11.36 -10.40 -6.07
N ARG A 135 10.39 -9.51 -5.81
CA ARG A 135 9.25 -9.29 -6.68
C ARG A 135 9.66 -8.75 -8.05
N ILE A 136 10.49 -7.72 -8.10
CA ILE A 136 10.98 -7.11 -9.36
C ILE A 136 11.72 -8.16 -10.21
N ILE A 137 12.67 -8.89 -9.60
CA ILE A 137 13.47 -9.91 -10.30
C ILE A 137 12.58 -11.03 -10.84
N SER A 138 11.60 -11.47 -10.04
CA SER A 138 10.65 -12.50 -10.44
C SER A 138 9.81 -12.09 -11.66
N LEU A 139 9.45 -10.81 -11.77
CA LEU A 139 8.62 -10.31 -12.88
C LEU A 139 9.43 -10.03 -14.16
N LEU A 140 10.63 -9.45 -14.05
CA LEU A 140 11.43 -9.06 -15.21
C LEU A 140 12.13 -10.26 -15.87
N GLY A 141 12.39 -11.34 -15.12
CA GLY A 141 13.08 -12.51 -15.65
C GLY A 141 14.58 -12.25 -15.86
N LYS A 142 15.37 -13.32 -15.95
CA LYS A 142 16.85 -13.25 -15.84
C LYS A 142 17.51 -12.40 -16.91
N GLU A 143 17.04 -12.46 -18.15
CA GLU A 143 17.65 -11.71 -19.26
C GLU A 143 17.44 -10.19 -19.14
N GLN A 144 16.26 -9.75 -18.72
CA GLN A 144 15.99 -8.32 -18.52
C GLN A 144 16.73 -7.79 -17.29
N VAL A 145 16.81 -8.59 -16.23
CA VAL A 145 17.55 -8.25 -15.01
C VAL A 145 19.03 -7.98 -15.29
N ASN A 146 19.64 -8.75 -16.19
CA ASN A 146 21.06 -8.56 -16.55
C ASN A 146 21.33 -7.22 -17.28
N ASN A 147 20.32 -6.65 -17.94
CA ASN A 147 20.44 -5.39 -18.66
C ASN A 147 20.11 -4.17 -17.80
N ILE A 148 19.72 -4.38 -16.53
CA ILE A 148 19.28 -3.34 -15.61
C ILE A 148 20.33 -3.15 -14.50
N CYS A 149 20.66 -1.90 -14.20
CA CYS A 149 21.48 -1.57 -13.05
C CYS A 149 20.63 -1.55 -11.77
N PHE A 150 20.94 -2.42 -10.80
CA PHE A 150 20.24 -2.48 -9.51
C PHE A 150 21.06 -1.80 -8.42
N ASN A 151 20.50 -0.74 -7.84
CA ASN A 151 21.06 -0.06 -6.67
C ASN A 151 20.23 -0.40 -5.44
N ILE A 152 20.77 -1.22 -4.55
CA ILE A 152 20.09 -1.63 -3.31
C ILE A 152 20.81 -0.95 -2.14
N VAL A 153 20.07 -0.16 -1.37
CA VAL A 153 20.57 0.58 -0.20
C VAL A 153 19.88 0.05 1.06
#